data_AF-A0A0C1ED46-F1
#
_entry.id   AF-A0A0C1ED46-F1
#
_cell.length_a   1.000
_cell.length_b   1.000
_cell.length_c   1.000
_cell.angle_alpha   90.00
_cell.angle_beta   90.00
_cell.angle_gamma   90.00
#
_symmetry.space_group_name_H-M   'P 1'
#
loop_
_entity.id
_entity.type
_entity.pdbx_description
1 polymer ?
#
loop_
_entity_poly.entity_id
_entity_poly.type
_entity_poly.pdbx_seq_one_letter_code
_entity_poly.pdbx_strand_id
1 'polypeptide(L)'
;PGLEIKGYMTQMGELEIDRSRFDWDAIEQNDFWIPDAGAVQEWEDYLQGLRKAHDSVGAVVEVVARNVPAGIGAPVYGKLDTDLAAAMMSINAVKGVEIGEGMNAARLKGSENADEIFMGENGPEYSSNHAGGILGGISTGQDVVVRFAVKPTSSILTPRQSIRKDGSAT
;
A
#
# COMPACT_ATOMS: atom_id res chain seq x y z
N PRO A 1 21.24 -11.03 -5.80
CA PRO A 1 19.76 -11.03 -5.71
C PRO A 1 19.19 -9.99 -6.67
N GLY A 2 18.37 -10.40 -7.64
CA GLY A 2 17.63 -9.50 -8.53
C GLY A 2 16.42 -8.87 -7.84
N LEU A 3 16.59 -8.44 -6.59
CA LEU A 3 15.56 -7.83 -5.76
C LEU A 3 15.14 -6.51 -6.42
N GLU A 4 13.84 -6.37 -6.69
CA GLU A 4 13.25 -5.16 -7.26
C GLU A 4 12.17 -4.66 -6.30
N ILE A 5 12.13 -3.35 -6.03
CA ILE A 5 11.13 -2.74 -5.15
C ILE A 5 10.53 -1.56 -5.90
N LYS A 6 9.21 -1.55 -6.05
CA LYS A 6 8.46 -0.40 -6.57
C LYS A 6 7.28 -0.07 -5.67
N GLY A 7 6.99 1.22 -5.57
CA GLY A 7 5.79 1.75 -4.93
C GLY A 7 4.91 2.43 -5.97
N TYR A 8 3.60 2.26 -5.84
CA TYR A 8 2.61 2.90 -6.70
C TYR A 8 1.35 3.25 -5.91
N MET A 9 0.62 4.27 -6.37
CA MET A 9 -0.68 4.58 -5.77
C MET A 9 -1.74 3.57 -6.22
N THR A 10 -2.59 3.14 -5.29
CA THR A 10 -3.77 2.32 -5.60
C THR A 10 -5.07 3.09 -5.45
N GLN A 11 -5.03 4.22 -4.73
CA GLN A 11 -6.21 5.03 -4.45
C GLN A 11 -5.83 6.50 -4.25
N MET A 12 -6.68 7.42 -4.73
CA MET A 12 -6.66 8.85 -4.41
C MET A 12 -8.09 9.31 -4.09
N GLY A 13 -8.37 9.52 -2.81
CA GLY A 13 -9.73 9.81 -2.35
C GLY A 13 -10.71 8.68 -2.69
N GLU A 14 -11.72 8.99 -3.50
CA GLU A 14 -12.74 8.02 -3.92
C GLU A 14 -12.33 7.24 -5.19
N LEU A 15 -11.23 7.63 -5.84
CA LEU A 15 -10.74 6.97 -7.06
C LEU A 15 -9.82 5.81 -6.69
N GLU A 16 -10.06 4.64 -7.27
CA GLU A 16 -9.21 3.45 -7.16
C GLU A 16 -8.68 3.05 -8.54
N ILE A 17 -7.51 2.41 -8.59
CA ILE A 17 -7.00 1.82 -9.83
C ILE A 17 -7.88 0.61 -10.24
N ASP A 18 -8.02 0.39 -11.55
CA ASP A 18 -8.57 -0.87 -12.03
C ASP A 18 -7.45 -1.91 -12.08
N ARG A 19 -7.44 -2.83 -11.10
CA ARG A 19 -6.44 -3.90 -11.03
C ARG A 19 -6.43 -4.82 -12.27
N SER A 20 -7.50 -4.84 -13.09
CA SER A 20 -7.50 -5.60 -14.35
C SER A 20 -6.67 -4.95 -15.47
N ARG A 21 -6.36 -3.66 -15.34
CA ARG A 21 -5.52 -2.88 -16.27
C ARG A 21 -4.09 -2.69 -15.79
N PHE A 22 -3.68 -3.45 -14.76
CA PHE A 22 -2.38 -3.31 -14.12
C PHE A 22 -1.22 -3.54 -15.10
N ASP A 23 -0.38 -2.52 -15.26
CA ASP A 23 0.86 -2.54 -16.02
C ASP A 23 2.04 -2.06 -15.15
N TRP A 24 2.98 -2.96 -14.88
CA TRP A 24 4.17 -2.69 -14.06
C TRP A 24 5.09 -1.64 -14.67
N ASP A 25 5.18 -1.59 -16.00
CA ASP A 25 6.10 -0.71 -16.71
C ASP A 25 5.53 0.71 -16.81
N ALA A 26 4.20 0.87 -16.68
CA ALA A 26 3.52 2.16 -16.67
C ALA A 26 3.72 2.97 -15.38
N ILE A 27 4.15 2.32 -14.26
CA ILE A 27 4.29 2.96 -12.95
C ILE A 27 5.14 4.22 -13.02
N GLU A 28 6.28 4.21 -13.72
CA GLU A 28 7.20 5.36 -13.77
C GLU A 28 6.87 6.34 -14.91
N GLN A 29 5.81 6.08 -15.68
CA GLN A 29 5.49 6.80 -16.91
C GLN A 29 4.40 7.88 -16.73
N ASN A 30 3.94 8.10 -15.50
CA ASN A 30 2.92 9.10 -15.18
C ASN A 30 3.16 9.75 -13.82
N ASP A 31 2.60 10.95 -13.62
CA ASP A 31 2.83 11.78 -12.44
C ASP A 31 2.20 11.22 -11.15
N PHE A 32 1.26 10.28 -11.25
CA PHE A 32 0.62 9.62 -10.10
C PHE A 32 1.28 8.31 -9.70
N TRP A 33 2.26 7.86 -10.48
CA TRP A 33 2.94 6.60 -10.28
C TRP A 33 1.99 5.40 -10.23
N ILE A 34 0.91 5.42 -11.03
CA ILE A 34 -0.09 4.34 -11.05
C ILE A 34 0.19 3.32 -12.17
N PRO A 35 -0.10 2.03 -11.94
CA PRO A 35 0.01 0.99 -12.97
C PRO A 35 -1.23 0.94 -13.88
N ASP A 36 -2.07 1.99 -13.89
CA ASP A 36 -3.30 2.07 -14.68
C ASP A 36 -3.29 3.35 -15.51
N ALA A 37 -2.64 3.28 -16.68
CA ALA A 37 -2.52 4.42 -17.58
C ALA A 37 -3.88 4.97 -18.04
N GLY A 38 -4.93 4.13 -18.03
CA GLY A 38 -6.28 4.53 -18.41
C GLY A 38 -6.98 5.42 -17.37
N ALA A 39 -6.52 5.44 -16.13
CA ALA A 39 -7.08 6.26 -15.04
C ALA A 39 -6.41 7.64 -14.89
N VAL A 40 -5.26 7.86 -15.54
CA VAL A 40 -4.44 9.08 -15.32
C VAL A 40 -5.22 10.37 -15.56
N GLN A 41 -5.98 10.47 -16.66
CA GLN A 41 -6.73 11.68 -16.97
C GLN A 41 -7.84 11.97 -15.94
N GLU A 42 -8.54 10.92 -15.48
CA GLU A 42 -9.58 11.04 -14.46
C GLU A 42 -8.99 11.52 -13.11
N TRP A 43 -7.84 10.98 -12.74
CA TRP A 43 -7.12 11.37 -11.52
C TRP A 43 -6.62 12.82 -11.60
N GLU A 44 -6.14 13.25 -12.76
CA GLU A 44 -5.79 14.64 -13.06
C GLU A 44 -6.98 15.58 -12.86
N ASP A 45 -8.11 15.27 -13.48
CA ASP A 45 -9.32 16.10 -13.43
C ASP A 45 -9.85 16.21 -11.99
N TYR A 46 -9.86 15.10 -11.25
CA TYR A 46 -10.25 15.05 -9.85
C TYR A 46 -9.33 15.92 -8.96
N LEU A 47 -8.00 15.78 -9.11
CA LEU A 47 -7.05 16.56 -8.34
C LEU A 47 -7.10 18.05 -8.69
N GLN A 48 -7.32 18.40 -9.96
CA GLN A 48 -7.56 19.78 -10.37
C GLN A 48 -8.81 20.37 -9.74
N GLY A 49 -9.89 19.58 -9.62
CA GLY A 49 -11.11 19.95 -8.91
C GLY A 49 -10.84 20.31 -7.45
N LEU A 50 -10.14 19.44 -6.72
CA LEU A 50 -9.75 19.66 -5.32
C LEU A 50 -8.88 20.91 -5.15
N ARG A 51 -7.90 21.12 -6.05
CA ARG A 51 -7.06 22.32 -6.03
C ARG A 51 -7.88 23.61 -6.20
N LYS A 52 -8.84 23.62 -7.13
CA LYS A 52 -9.77 24.75 -7.33
C LYS A 52 -10.67 24.98 -6.11
N ALA A 53 -11.03 23.91 -5.41
CA ALA A 53 -11.79 23.96 -4.16
C ALA A 53 -10.93 24.31 -2.92
N HIS A 54 -9.63 24.56 -3.10
CA HIS A 54 -8.68 24.83 -2.01
C HIS A 54 -8.58 23.71 -0.97
N ASP A 55 -8.85 22.47 -1.38
CA ASP A 55 -8.90 21.28 -0.53
C ASP A 55 -7.75 20.31 -0.83
N SER A 56 -7.66 19.23 -0.05
CA SER A 56 -6.71 18.14 -0.22
C SER A 56 -7.37 16.78 -0.07
N VAL A 57 -6.67 15.74 -0.48
CA VAL A 57 -7.17 14.36 -0.41
C VAL A 57 -6.06 13.42 0.04
N GLY A 58 -6.45 12.30 0.64
CA GLY A 58 -5.54 11.23 1.02
C GLY A 58 -5.31 10.25 -0.12
N ALA A 59 -4.46 9.26 0.13
CA ALA A 59 -4.13 8.22 -0.83
C ALA A 59 -3.77 6.91 -0.15
N VAL A 60 -3.84 5.82 -0.91
CA VAL A 60 -3.26 4.53 -0.54
C VAL A 60 -2.13 4.21 -1.51
N VAL A 61 -0.99 3.81 -0.96
CA VAL A 61 0.19 3.39 -1.72
C VAL A 61 0.45 1.92 -1.44
N GLU A 62 0.71 1.15 -2.49
CA GLU A 62 1.16 -0.24 -2.44
C GLU A 62 2.64 -0.31 -2.83
N VAL A 63 3.44 -0.98 -2.00
CA VAL A 63 4.86 -1.26 -2.23
C VAL A 63 5.00 -2.75 -2.41
N VAL A 64 5.60 -3.14 -3.53
CA VAL A 64 5.84 -4.53 -3.90
C VAL A 64 7.34 -4.75 -4.03
N ALA A 65 7.86 -5.70 -3.26
CA ALA A 65 9.21 -6.21 -3.40
C ALA A 65 9.19 -7.59 -4.07
N ARG A 66 9.79 -7.70 -5.25
CA ARG A 66 9.90 -8.93 -6.05
C ARG A 66 11.24 -9.60 -5.86
N ASN A 67 11.30 -10.92 -6.05
CA ASN A 67 12.51 -11.74 -5.90
C ASN A 67 13.13 -11.63 -4.49
N VAL A 68 12.28 -11.48 -3.47
CA VAL A 68 12.70 -11.49 -2.07
C VAL A 68 13.12 -12.92 -1.72
N PRO A 69 14.35 -13.15 -1.21
CA PRO A 69 14.73 -14.48 -0.75
C PRO A 69 13.79 -14.98 0.35
N ALA A 70 13.41 -16.25 0.31
CA ALA A 70 12.71 -16.89 1.42
C ALA A 70 13.59 -16.91 2.68
N GLY A 71 12.98 -16.79 3.86
CA GLY A 71 13.69 -16.89 5.14
C GLY A 71 14.16 -15.57 5.75
N ILE A 72 13.77 -14.41 5.20
CA ILE A 72 14.05 -13.10 5.81
C ILE A 72 13.03 -12.80 6.90
N GLY A 73 13.52 -12.34 8.06
CA GLY A 73 12.71 -12.11 9.25
C GLY A 73 12.80 -13.27 10.23
N ALA A 74 12.04 -13.18 11.31
CA ALA A 74 12.01 -14.17 12.37
C ALA A 74 10.63 -14.19 13.05
N PRO A 75 10.22 -15.30 13.66
CA PRO A 75 9.00 -15.33 14.46
C PRO A 75 9.10 -14.41 15.69
N VAL A 76 7.93 -14.04 16.21
CA VAL A 76 7.73 -13.34 17.50
C VAL A 76 8.36 -11.93 17.60
N TYR A 77 9.69 -11.81 17.64
CA TYR A 77 10.40 -10.57 17.98
C TYR A 77 11.14 -9.89 16.83
N GLY A 78 11.31 -10.58 15.69
CA GLY A 78 11.97 -10.03 14.50
C GLY A 78 11.13 -10.22 13.25
N LYS A 79 9.81 -10.10 13.39
CA LYS A 79 8.89 -10.39 12.29
C LYS A 79 9.02 -9.31 11.23
N LEU A 80 9.20 -9.76 9.98
CA LEU A 80 9.34 -8.87 8.84
C LEU A 80 8.13 -7.94 8.67
N ASP A 81 6.92 -8.45 8.89
CA ASP A 81 5.68 -7.65 8.84
C ASP A 81 5.66 -6.53 9.89
N THR A 82 6.19 -6.77 11.08
CA THR A 82 6.29 -5.79 12.17
C THR A 82 7.27 -4.67 11.79
N ASP A 83 8.44 -5.04 11.27
CA ASP A 83 9.46 -4.07 10.87
C ASP A 83 8.97 -3.20 9.70
N LEU A 84 8.32 -3.82 8.70
CA LEU A 84 7.72 -3.10 7.59
C LEU A 84 6.58 -2.20 8.05
N ALA A 85 5.70 -2.69 8.93
CA ALA A 85 4.62 -1.88 9.49
C ALA A 85 5.14 -0.66 10.26
N ALA A 86 6.18 -0.84 11.09
CA ALA A 86 6.82 0.26 11.80
C ALA A 86 7.46 1.26 10.83
N ALA A 87 8.18 0.77 9.81
CA ALA A 87 8.82 1.61 8.80
C ALA A 87 7.78 2.45 8.03
N MET A 88 6.71 1.84 7.53
CA MET A 88 5.67 2.57 6.78
C MET A 88 4.88 3.52 7.68
N MET A 89 4.52 3.11 8.90
CA MET A 89 3.79 3.96 9.84
C MET A 89 4.62 5.18 10.29
N SER A 90 5.95 5.09 10.23
CA SER A 90 6.83 6.23 10.55
C SER A 90 6.81 7.35 9.51
N ILE A 91 6.32 7.08 8.29
CA ILE A 91 6.19 8.08 7.25
C ILE A 91 5.14 9.11 7.67
N ASN A 92 5.48 10.39 7.51
CA ASN A 92 4.59 11.48 7.87
C ASN A 92 3.22 11.32 7.22
N ALA A 93 2.17 11.60 7.99
CA ALA A 93 0.76 11.47 7.59
C ALA A 93 0.24 10.05 7.33
N VAL A 94 1.06 8.99 7.49
CA VAL A 94 0.55 7.61 7.45
C VAL A 94 -0.30 7.31 8.68
N LYS A 95 -1.47 6.72 8.45
CA LYS A 95 -2.47 6.39 9.48
C LYS A 95 -2.85 4.91 9.55
N GLY A 96 -2.46 4.11 8.56
CA GLY A 96 -2.75 2.68 8.49
C GLY A 96 -1.72 1.97 7.63
N VAL A 97 -1.38 0.72 7.98
CA VAL A 97 -0.48 -0.15 7.21
C VAL A 97 -1.08 -1.55 7.17
N GLU A 98 -0.96 -2.19 6.01
CA GLU A 98 -1.48 -3.51 5.72
C GLU A 98 -0.42 -4.36 5.01
N ILE A 99 -0.44 -5.66 5.26
CA ILE A 99 0.39 -6.66 4.57
C ILE A 99 -0.56 -7.62 3.84
N GLY A 100 -0.30 -7.92 2.57
CA GLY A 100 -1.12 -8.86 1.79
C GLY A 100 -2.58 -8.42 1.67
N GLU A 101 -3.53 -9.23 2.12
CA GLU A 101 -4.97 -8.90 2.23
C GLU A 101 -5.28 -7.81 3.27
N GLY A 102 -4.38 -7.55 4.21
CA GLY A 102 -4.56 -6.50 5.20
C GLY A 102 -5.84 -6.67 6.02
N MET A 103 -6.63 -5.60 6.12
CA MET A 103 -7.92 -5.64 6.83
C MET A 103 -8.97 -6.49 6.10
N ASN A 104 -8.84 -6.73 4.78
CA ASN A 104 -9.78 -7.59 4.05
C ASN A 104 -9.71 -9.06 4.53
N ALA A 105 -8.57 -9.48 5.07
CA ALA A 105 -8.40 -10.82 5.65
C ALA A 105 -9.45 -11.12 6.74
N ALA A 106 -9.93 -10.11 7.47
CA ALA A 106 -10.95 -10.26 8.51
C ALA A 106 -12.32 -10.70 7.97
N ARG A 107 -12.54 -10.59 6.65
CA ARG A 107 -13.79 -11.00 5.98
C ARG A 107 -13.73 -12.41 5.40
N LEU A 108 -12.54 -12.99 5.30
CA LEU A 108 -12.29 -14.26 4.62
C LEU A 108 -12.38 -15.44 5.61
N LYS A 109 -12.89 -16.58 5.14
CA LYS A 109 -12.74 -17.84 5.86
C LYS A 109 -11.31 -18.34 5.75
N GLY A 110 -10.90 -19.21 6.68
CA GLY A 110 -9.57 -19.84 6.62
C GLY A 110 -9.31 -20.57 5.30
N SER A 111 -10.33 -21.20 4.70
CA SER A 111 -10.22 -21.85 3.39
C SER A 111 -10.10 -20.87 2.20
N GLU A 112 -10.48 -19.61 2.40
CA GLU A 112 -10.42 -18.56 1.37
C GLU A 112 -9.15 -17.70 1.49
N ASN A 113 -8.55 -17.64 2.69
CA ASN A 113 -7.33 -16.85 2.97
C ASN A 113 -6.04 -17.69 2.97
N ALA A 114 -6.15 -19.02 2.84
CA ALA A 114 -4.99 -19.90 2.87
C ALA A 114 -4.25 -19.85 1.52
N ASP A 115 -2.96 -19.47 1.56
CA ASP A 115 -2.06 -19.63 0.42
C ASP A 115 -1.57 -21.09 0.38
N GLU A 116 -2.31 -21.96 -0.32
CA GLU A 116 -1.98 -23.39 -0.39
C GLU A 116 -0.61 -23.60 -1.07
N ILE A 117 0.19 -24.51 -0.51
CA ILE A 117 1.59 -24.74 -0.89
C ILE A 117 1.74 -26.08 -1.60
N PHE A 118 2.42 -26.08 -2.73
CA PHE A 118 2.72 -27.26 -3.54
C PHE A 118 4.22 -27.30 -3.85
N MET A 119 4.74 -28.46 -4.24
CA MET A 119 6.10 -28.55 -4.76
C MET A 119 6.12 -28.40 -6.27
N GLY A 120 6.76 -27.33 -6.75
CA GLY A 120 7.11 -27.13 -8.16
C GLY A 120 8.52 -27.66 -8.48
N GLU A 121 8.95 -27.45 -9.72
CA GLU A 121 10.26 -27.92 -10.21
C GLU A 121 11.45 -27.26 -9.51
N ASN A 122 11.27 -26.01 -9.07
CA ASN A 122 12.35 -25.16 -8.53
C ASN A 122 12.20 -24.85 -7.03
N GLY A 123 11.20 -25.42 -6.36
CA GLY A 123 10.91 -25.12 -4.95
C GLY A 123 9.41 -25.07 -4.64
N PRO A 124 9.05 -24.61 -3.43
CA PRO A 124 7.65 -24.38 -3.06
C PRO A 124 6.98 -23.36 -3.97
N GLU A 125 5.77 -23.68 -4.40
CA GLU A 125 4.87 -22.79 -5.16
C GLU A 125 3.59 -22.58 -4.35
N TYR A 126 2.94 -21.43 -4.55
CA TYR A 126 1.76 -21.02 -3.79
C TYR A 126 0.60 -20.75 -4.75
N SER A 127 -0.61 -21.18 -4.38
CA SER A 127 -1.82 -20.95 -5.18
C SER A 127 -2.24 -19.47 -5.27
N SER A 128 -1.90 -18.68 -4.24
CA SER A 128 -2.24 -17.27 -4.11
C SER A 128 -1.24 -16.57 -3.19
N ASN A 129 -1.39 -15.25 -2.98
CA ASN A 129 -0.52 -14.45 -2.13
C ASN A 129 -1.31 -13.54 -1.17
N HIS A 130 -2.31 -14.10 -0.51
CA HIS A 130 -3.13 -13.40 0.48
C HIS A 130 -2.30 -12.94 1.68
N ALA A 131 -1.25 -13.67 2.06
CA ALA A 131 -0.34 -13.29 3.12
C ALA A 131 0.63 -12.15 2.75
N GLY A 132 0.69 -11.74 1.48
CA GLY A 132 1.59 -10.67 1.03
C GLY A 132 3.06 -11.02 1.19
N GLY A 133 3.42 -12.28 0.92
CA GLY A 133 4.78 -12.80 0.91
C GLY A 133 5.37 -13.06 2.29
N ILE A 134 4.59 -12.94 3.38
CA ILE A 134 5.07 -13.10 4.76
C ILE A 134 4.19 -14.08 5.52
N LEU A 135 4.75 -15.21 5.95
CA LEU A 135 4.08 -16.18 6.82
C LEU A 135 4.83 -16.31 8.15
N GLY A 136 4.12 -16.14 9.27
CA GLY A 136 4.72 -16.24 10.60
C GLY A 136 5.82 -15.20 10.89
N GLY A 137 5.85 -14.08 10.14
CA GLY A 137 6.89 -13.06 10.22
C GLY A 137 8.13 -13.33 9.37
N ILE A 138 8.09 -14.33 8.48
CA ILE A 138 9.19 -14.74 7.61
C ILE A 138 8.78 -14.64 6.14
N SER A 139 9.66 -14.14 5.27
CA SER A 139 9.41 -14.11 3.83
C SER A 139 9.28 -15.51 3.23
N THR A 140 8.28 -15.71 2.36
CA THR A 140 8.00 -17.01 1.72
C THR A 140 8.76 -17.21 0.40
N GLY A 141 9.28 -16.13 -0.19
CA GLY A 141 9.82 -16.13 -1.55
C GLY A 141 8.85 -15.57 -2.59
N GLN A 142 7.57 -15.43 -2.24
CA GLN A 142 6.59 -14.67 -3.03
C GLN A 142 6.87 -13.17 -2.92
N ASP A 143 6.22 -12.39 -3.77
CA ASP A 143 6.25 -10.93 -3.70
C ASP A 143 5.79 -10.46 -2.30
N VAL A 144 6.61 -9.62 -1.66
CA VAL A 144 6.23 -8.97 -0.41
C VAL A 144 5.40 -7.74 -0.76
N VAL A 145 4.16 -7.72 -0.27
CA VAL A 145 3.18 -6.67 -0.60
C VAL A 145 2.78 -5.93 0.66
N VAL A 146 3.08 -4.64 0.70
CA VAL A 146 2.73 -3.74 1.81
C VAL A 146 1.90 -2.58 1.28
N ARG A 147 0.80 -2.25 1.94
CA ARG A 147 0.03 -1.03 1.65
C ARG A 147 0.02 -0.09 2.84
N PHE A 148 -0.03 1.21 2.59
CA PHE A 148 -0.22 2.20 3.64
C PHE A 148 -1.10 3.35 3.20
N ALA A 149 -1.88 3.88 4.15
CA ALA A 149 -2.82 4.98 3.94
C ALA A 149 -2.23 6.30 4.44
N VAL A 150 -2.13 7.27 3.54
CA VAL A 150 -1.70 8.65 3.83
C VAL A 150 -2.94 9.53 3.96
N LYS A 151 -3.09 10.22 5.11
CA LYS A 151 -4.21 11.16 5.31
C LYS A 151 -4.08 12.39 4.40
N PRO A 152 -5.19 13.10 4.10
CA PRO A 152 -5.13 14.39 3.42
C PRO A 152 -4.14 15.36 4.09
N THR A 153 -3.36 16.08 3.29
CA THR A 153 -2.41 17.06 3.80
C THR A 153 -3.15 18.18 4.52
N SER A 154 -2.76 18.47 5.76
CA SER A 154 -3.44 19.47 6.60
C SER A 154 -3.25 20.92 6.12
N SER A 155 -2.32 21.16 5.20
CA SER A 155 -2.03 22.47 4.59
C SER A 155 -3.00 22.80 3.46
N ILE A 156 -4.30 22.80 3.75
CA ILE A 156 -5.32 23.33 2.83
C ILE A 156 -5.36 24.85 2.91
N LEU A 157 -5.75 25.51 1.80
CA LEU A 157 -5.85 26.97 1.77
C LEU A 157 -7.11 27.47 2.49
N THR A 158 -8.09 26.58 2.72
CA THR A 158 -9.29 26.93 3.49
C THR A 158 -9.02 26.89 5.00
N PRO A 159 -9.19 28.02 5.72
CA PRO A 159 -8.98 28.06 7.17
C PRO A 159 -9.81 27.02 7.93
N ARG A 160 -9.23 26.46 8.98
CA ARG A 160 -9.91 25.57 9.92
C ARG A 160 -9.91 26.21 11.30
N GLN A 161 -11.00 26.00 12.03
CA GLN A 161 -11.07 26.41 13.41
C GLN A 161 -9.98 25.73 14.22
N SER A 162 -9.32 26.50 15.07
CA SER A 162 -8.29 26.01 15.98
C SER A 162 -8.32 26.82 17.27
N ILE A 163 -7.32 26.60 18.11
CA ILE A 163 -7.10 27.36 19.32
C ILE A 163 -5.74 28.01 19.32
N ARG A 164 -5.64 29.18 19.93
CA ARG A 164 -4.37 29.77 20.34
C ARG A 164 -3.81 28.99 21.53
N LYS A 165 -2.54 29.25 21.87
CA LYS A 165 -1.91 28.65 23.06
C LYS A 165 -2.62 28.98 24.38
N ASP A 166 -3.38 30.08 24.42
CA ASP A 166 -4.19 30.50 25.57
C ASP A 166 -5.60 29.87 25.59
N GLY A 167 -5.93 29.02 24.61
CA GLY A 167 -7.23 28.35 24.49
C GLY A 167 -8.33 29.15 23.79
N SER A 168 -8.07 30.39 23.37
CA SER A 168 -9.04 31.18 22.60
C SER A 168 -9.17 30.69 21.16
N ALA A 169 -10.38 30.78 20.60
CA ALA A 169 -10.66 30.31 19.25
C ALA A 169 -10.00 31.17 18.16
N THR A 170 -9.66 30.54 17.05
CA THR A 170 -9.17 31.14 15.80
C THR A 170 -9.76 30.44 14.60
#